data_AF-A0A7C5CZT4-F1
#
_entry.id   AF-A0A7C5CZT4-F1
#
_cell.length_a   1.000
_cell.length_b   1.000
_cell.length_c   1.000
_cell.angle_alpha   90.00
_cell.angle_beta   90.00
_cell.angle_gamma   90.00
#
_symmetry.space_group_name_H-M   'P 1'
#
loop_
_entity.id
_entity.type
_entity.pdbx_description
1 polymer ?
#
loop_
_entity_poly.entity_id
_entity_poly.type
_entity_poly.pdbx_seq_one_letter_code
_entity_poly.pdbx_strand_id
1 'polypeptide(L)'
;MKGLKAIIERIETESHDLPPSRVHGFLEICMTLTGRGEVGDDYIKAITFPLGNITIYSDPYYNMISVYSEDYVEMDLEDDDEVDKLADELKKRILSFDRKIRSKRKEVTEKVFDEPVDFISFEE
;
A
#
# COMPACT_ATOMS: atom_id res chain seq x y z
N MET A 1 11.74 12.66 2.62
CA MET A 1 10.49 11.90 2.37
C MET A 1 9.35 12.66 3.04
N LYS A 2 8.32 13.08 2.28
CA LYS A 2 7.05 13.51 2.90
C LYS A 2 6.53 12.35 3.75
N GLY A 3 6.08 12.61 4.98
CA GLY A 3 5.56 11.55 5.84
C GLY A 3 4.35 10.87 5.19
N LEU A 4 4.15 9.57 5.44
CA LEU A 4 3.05 8.78 4.87
C LEU A 4 1.69 9.49 4.95
N LYS A 5 1.41 10.18 6.06
CA LYS A 5 0.19 10.99 6.24
C LYS A 5 0.00 12.05 5.16
N ALA A 6 1.05 12.79 4.81
CA ALA A 6 0.97 13.83 3.78
C ALA A 6 0.76 13.25 2.37
N ILE A 7 1.20 12.01 2.12
CA ILE A 7 0.92 11.31 0.86
C ILE A 7 -0.55 10.89 0.81
N ILE A 8 -1.07 10.32 1.90
CA ILE A 8 -2.48 9.95 2.03
C ILE A 8 -3.39 11.18 1.87
N GLU A 9 -3.12 12.27 2.60
CA GLU A 9 -3.90 13.51 2.51
C GLU A 9 -3.91 14.09 1.09
N ARG A 10 -2.77 14.02 0.39
CA ARG A 10 -2.69 14.44 -1.00
C ARG A 10 -3.59 13.60 -1.90
N ILE A 11 -3.54 12.27 -1.81
CA ILE A 11 -4.40 11.37 -2.60
C ILE A 11 -5.88 11.66 -2.31
N GLU A 12 -6.23 11.81 -1.04
CA GLU A 12 -7.62 12.11 -0.66
C GLU A 12 -8.10 13.47 -1.17
N THR A 13 -7.19 14.44 -1.35
CA THR A 13 -7.54 15.77 -1.86
C THR A 13 -7.59 15.79 -3.38
N GLU A 14 -6.62 15.18 -4.06
CA GLU A 14 -6.50 15.19 -5.53
C GLU A 14 -7.49 14.23 -6.20
N SER A 15 -7.95 13.19 -5.50
CA SER A 15 -8.83 12.15 -6.04
C SER A 15 -10.17 12.04 -5.31
N HIS A 16 -10.57 13.07 -4.55
CA HIS A 16 -11.84 13.09 -3.81
C HIS A 16 -13.05 12.74 -4.69
N ASP A 17 -13.12 13.33 -5.89
CA ASP A 17 -14.25 13.14 -6.82
C ASP A 17 -14.03 11.97 -7.81
N LEU A 18 -12.97 11.18 -7.63
CA LEU A 18 -12.60 10.08 -8.52
C LEU A 18 -12.20 8.84 -7.69
N PRO A 19 -13.17 8.06 -7.19
CA PRO A 19 -12.90 6.90 -6.34
C PRO A 19 -11.90 5.90 -6.95
N PRO A 20 -11.95 5.57 -8.26
CA PRO A 20 -10.94 4.68 -8.87
C PRO A 20 -9.51 5.25 -8.80
N SER A 21 -9.34 6.55 -9.02
CA SER A 21 -8.04 7.24 -8.86
C SER A 21 -7.56 7.21 -7.41
N ARG A 22 -8.47 7.32 -6.45
CA ARG A 22 -8.16 7.21 -5.02
C ARG A 22 -7.66 5.81 -4.66
N VAL A 23 -8.32 4.77 -5.18
CA VAL A 23 -7.85 3.38 -5.07
C VAL A 23 -6.46 3.23 -5.68
N HIS A 24 -6.24 3.73 -6.90
CA HIS A 24 -4.95 3.67 -7.59
C HIS A 24 -3.81 4.25 -6.73
N GLY A 25 -3.99 5.47 -6.22
CA GLY A 25 -3.00 6.12 -5.36
C GLY A 25 -2.70 5.33 -4.08
N PHE A 26 -3.71 4.68 -3.48
CA PHE A 26 -3.46 3.80 -2.33
C PHE A 26 -2.77 2.49 -2.71
N LEU A 27 -3.00 1.95 -3.91
CA LEU A 27 -2.24 0.80 -4.41
C LEU A 27 -0.76 1.15 -4.61
N GLU A 28 -0.42 2.33 -5.12
CA GLU A 28 0.98 2.80 -5.21
C GLU A 28 1.68 2.79 -3.83
N ILE A 29 0.97 3.23 -2.79
CA ILE A 29 1.48 3.18 -1.41
C ILE A 29 1.66 1.72 -0.97
N CYS A 30 0.67 0.86 -1.19
CA CYS A 30 0.75 -0.56 -0.83
C CYS A 30 1.96 -1.24 -1.48
N MET A 31 2.21 -0.99 -2.77
CA MET A 31 3.38 -1.50 -3.48
C MET A 31 4.68 -0.99 -2.85
N THR A 32 4.76 0.31 -2.59
CA THR A 32 5.95 0.93 -1.98
C THR A 32 6.24 0.37 -0.58
N LEU A 33 5.20 0.12 0.22
CA LEU A 33 5.35 -0.36 1.59
C LEU A 33 5.67 -1.86 1.67
N THR A 34 5.18 -2.66 0.72
CA THR A 34 5.23 -4.12 0.81
C THR A 34 6.16 -4.78 -0.21
N GLY A 35 6.51 -4.08 -1.28
CA GLY A 35 7.21 -4.65 -2.44
C GLY A 35 6.38 -5.68 -3.21
N ARG A 36 5.07 -5.74 -2.98
CA ARG A 36 4.14 -6.66 -3.67
C ARG A 36 3.39 -5.94 -4.78
N GLY A 37 2.90 -6.70 -5.74
CA GLY A 37 2.16 -6.19 -6.90
C GLY A 37 3.08 -5.83 -8.06
N GLU A 38 2.46 -5.53 -9.19
CA GLU A 38 3.13 -5.27 -10.46
C GLU A 38 2.58 -3.98 -11.06
N VAL A 39 3.47 -3.19 -11.66
CA VAL A 39 3.10 -2.06 -12.52
C VAL A 39 3.25 -2.55 -13.95
N GLY A 40 2.24 -2.33 -14.79
CA GLY A 40 2.33 -2.64 -16.21
C GLY A 40 3.50 -1.91 -16.87
N ASP A 41 4.11 -2.55 -17.86
CA ASP A 41 5.26 -2.00 -18.61
C ASP A 41 4.88 -0.86 -19.57
N ASP A 42 3.59 -0.51 -19.65
CA ASP A 42 3.09 0.53 -20.52
C ASP A 42 3.20 1.93 -19.90
N TYR A 43 2.90 2.96 -20.70
CA TYR A 43 2.90 4.34 -20.23
C TYR A 43 1.74 4.66 -19.28
N ILE A 44 0.74 3.78 -19.20
CA ILE A 44 -0.48 3.94 -18.41
C ILE A 44 -0.19 3.66 -16.94
N LYS A 45 0.82 2.81 -16.64
CA LYS A 45 1.19 2.42 -15.27
C LYS A 45 0.03 1.76 -14.52
N ALA A 46 -0.72 0.91 -15.20
CA ALA A 46 -1.75 0.11 -14.54
C ALA A 46 -1.13 -0.73 -13.41
N ILE A 47 -1.86 -0.89 -12.30
CA ILE A 47 -1.39 -1.63 -11.12
C ILE A 47 -2.20 -2.90 -10.96
N THR A 48 -1.50 -4.02 -10.79
CA THR A 48 -2.08 -5.29 -10.33
C THR A 48 -1.56 -5.60 -8.92
N PHE A 49 -2.45 -5.67 -7.93
CA PHE A 49 -2.06 -5.83 -6.54
C PHE A 49 -2.79 -7.01 -5.86
N PRO A 50 -2.06 -8.03 -5.36
CA PRO A 50 -2.67 -9.13 -4.62
C PRO A 50 -3.02 -8.72 -3.18
N LEU A 51 -4.28 -8.91 -2.78
CA LEU A 51 -4.81 -8.57 -1.48
C LEU A 51 -5.61 -9.74 -0.88
N GLY A 52 -4.94 -10.60 -0.10
CA GLY A 52 -5.61 -11.79 0.43
C GLY A 52 -5.93 -12.77 -0.70
N ASN A 53 -7.20 -13.15 -0.83
CA ASN A 53 -7.74 -14.04 -1.86
C ASN A 53 -8.32 -13.30 -3.07
N ILE A 54 -8.01 -12.02 -3.21
CA ILE A 54 -8.39 -11.21 -4.38
C ILE A 54 -7.17 -10.53 -4.98
N THR A 55 -7.28 -10.15 -6.24
CA THR A 55 -6.33 -9.30 -6.96
C THR A 55 -7.07 -8.07 -7.45
N ILE A 56 -6.53 -6.89 -7.16
CA ILE A 56 -7.09 -5.62 -7.62
C ILE A 56 -6.28 -5.17 -8.83
N TYR A 57 -6.96 -4.97 -9.95
CA TYR A 57 -6.43 -4.28 -11.12
C TYR A 57 -6.92 -2.83 -11.12
N SER A 58 -6.03 -1.90 -11.37
CA SER A 58 -6.33 -0.48 -11.43
C SER A 58 -5.69 0.15 -12.66
N ASP A 59 -6.52 0.71 -13.52
CA ASP A 59 -6.11 1.47 -14.69
C ASP A 59 -6.38 2.96 -14.45
N PRO A 60 -5.34 3.78 -14.27
CA PRO A 60 -5.52 5.21 -14.00
C PRO A 60 -5.89 6.02 -15.26
N TYR A 61 -5.63 5.50 -16.47
CA TYR A 61 -5.96 6.21 -17.71
C TYR A 61 -7.46 6.13 -18.00
N TYR A 62 -8.07 4.97 -17.80
CA TYR A 62 -9.51 4.78 -17.93
C TYR A 62 -10.28 5.03 -16.62
N ASN A 63 -9.58 5.37 -15.53
CA ASN A 63 -10.16 5.54 -14.18
C ASN A 63 -11.03 4.33 -13.80
N MET A 64 -10.46 3.13 -13.97
CA MET A 64 -11.16 1.86 -13.85
C MET A 64 -10.51 0.97 -12.78
N ILE A 65 -11.35 0.29 -11.98
CA ILE A 65 -10.95 -0.77 -11.06
C ILE A 65 -11.67 -2.06 -11.45
N SER A 66 -10.92 -3.16 -11.50
CA SER A 66 -11.48 -4.51 -11.57
C SER A 66 -10.94 -5.32 -10.40
N VAL A 67 -11.77 -6.16 -9.81
CA VAL A 67 -11.39 -7.06 -8.72
C VAL A 67 -11.55 -8.49 -9.19
N TYR A 68 -10.53 -9.32 -9.02
CA TYR A 68 -10.55 -10.73 -9.39
C TYR A 68 -10.40 -11.60 -8.16
N SER A 69 -11.16 -12.68 -8.08
CA SER A 69 -10.91 -13.76 -7.12
C SER A 69 -9.66 -14.58 -7.49
N GLU A 70 -9.24 -15.50 -6.62
CA GLU A 70 -8.15 -16.47 -6.90
C GLU A 70 -8.40 -17.30 -8.17
N ASP A 71 -9.66 -17.57 -8.51
CA ASP A 71 -10.06 -18.33 -9.70
C ASP A 71 -10.23 -17.43 -10.95
N TYR A 72 -9.74 -16.19 -10.92
CA TYR A 72 -9.86 -15.19 -11.99
C TYR A 72 -11.30 -14.84 -12.39
N VAL A 73 -12.27 -15.06 -11.50
CA VAL A 73 -13.63 -14.55 -11.67
C VAL A 73 -13.63 -13.07 -11.27
N GLU A 74 -14.05 -12.21 -12.20
CA GLU A 74 -14.25 -10.78 -11.96
C GLU A 74 -15.42 -10.57 -10.99
N MET A 75 -15.18 -9.73 -10.00
CA MET A 75 -16.15 -9.25 -9.03
C MET A 75 -16.49 -7.82 -9.42
N ASP A 76 -17.77 -7.59 -9.72
CA ASP A 76 -18.25 -6.26 -10.04
C ASP A 76 -18.25 -5.39 -8.79
N LEU A 77 -17.71 -4.18 -8.92
CA LEU A 77 -17.97 -3.07 -8.00
C LEU A 77 -19.08 -2.25 -8.64
N GLU A 78 -20.27 -2.29 -8.02
CA GLU A 78 -21.52 -1.85 -8.66
C GLU A 78 -21.60 -0.32 -8.81
N ASP A 79 -20.90 0.42 -7.95
CA ASP A 79 -20.94 1.88 -7.90
C ASP A 79 -19.68 2.51 -7.25
N ASP A 80 -19.63 3.84 -7.27
CA ASP A 80 -18.58 4.65 -6.66
C ASP A 80 -18.50 4.45 -5.12
N ASP A 81 -19.61 4.13 -4.44
CA ASP A 81 -19.64 3.90 -2.99
C ASP A 81 -18.86 2.61 -2.63
N GLU A 82 -18.95 1.57 -3.46
CA GLU A 82 -18.16 0.35 -3.28
C GLU A 82 -16.67 0.57 -3.56
N VAL A 83 -16.34 1.37 -4.57
CA VAL A 83 -14.95 1.75 -4.86
C VAL A 83 -14.37 2.59 -3.71
N ASP A 84 -15.16 3.50 -3.12
CA ASP A 84 -14.74 4.28 -1.96
C ASP A 84 -14.56 3.42 -0.70
N LYS A 85 -15.42 2.42 -0.48
CA LYS A 85 -15.21 1.44 0.60
C LYS A 85 -13.90 0.68 0.41
N LEU A 86 -13.56 0.31 -0.83
CA LEU A 86 -12.28 -0.32 -1.14
C LEU A 86 -11.11 0.64 -0.85
N ALA A 87 -11.20 1.90 -1.26
CA ALA A 87 -10.20 2.92 -0.97
C ALA A 87 -10.00 3.09 0.56
N ASP A 88 -11.08 3.17 1.32
CA ASP A 88 -11.04 3.27 2.78
C ASP A 88 -10.41 2.04 3.44
N GLU A 89 -10.71 0.85 2.95
CA GLU A 89 -10.10 -0.40 3.43
C GLU A 89 -8.60 -0.43 3.16
N LEU A 90 -8.15 -0.02 1.96
CA LEU A 90 -6.73 0.11 1.63
C LEU A 90 -6.05 1.13 2.56
N LYS A 91 -6.64 2.31 2.77
CA LYS A 91 -6.14 3.32 3.71
C LYS A 91 -5.99 2.77 5.12
N LYS A 92 -6.99 2.05 5.64
CA LYS A 92 -6.93 1.40 6.96
C LYS A 92 -5.77 0.40 7.04
N ARG A 93 -5.59 -0.42 6.00
CA ARG A 93 -4.48 -1.40 5.93
C ARG A 93 -3.11 -0.74 5.88
N ILE A 94 -2.95 0.32 5.08
CA ILE A 94 -1.73 1.13 4.98
C ILE A 94 -1.33 1.69 6.37
N LEU A 95 -2.28 2.34 7.06
CA LEU A 95 -2.01 2.93 8.38
C LEU A 95 -1.70 1.86 9.45
N SER A 96 -2.40 0.73 9.39
CA SER A 96 -2.14 -0.42 10.28
C SER A 96 -0.75 -1.03 10.03
N PHE A 97 -0.36 -1.19 8.76
CA PHE A 97 0.94 -1.71 8.37
C PHE A 97 2.08 -0.79 8.82
N ASP A 98 2.00 0.51 8.53
CA ASP A 98 3.03 1.49 8.95
C ASP A 98 3.22 1.49 10.48
N ARG A 99 2.13 1.45 11.25
CA ARG A 99 2.21 1.36 12.72
C ARG A 99 2.94 0.10 13.17
N LYS A 100 2.59 -1.07 12.61
CA LYS A 100 3.21 -2.35 12.96
C LYS A 100 4.68 -2.42 12.57
N ILE A 101 5.03 -1.95 11.37
CA ILE A 101 6.42 -1.90 10.90
C ILE A 101 7.28 -1.00 11.77
N ARG A 102 6.79 0.17 12.20
CA ARG A 102 7.56 1.04 13.11
C ARG A 102 7.88 0.36 14.43
N SER A 103 6.90 -0.33 15.01
CA SER A 103 7.10 -1.12 16.22
C SER A 103 8.12 -2.23 16.00
N LYS A 104 8.00 -2.98 14.89
CA LYS A 104 8.91 -4.09 14.60
C LYS A 104 10.32 -3.61 14.29
N ARG A 105 10.47 -2.50 13.56
CA ARG A 105 11.77 -1.89 13.27
C ARG A 105 12.46 -1.50 14.56
N LYS A 106 11.75 -0.85 15.49
CA LYS A 106 12.31 -0.52 16.80
C LYS A 106 12.79 -1.77 17.54
N GLU A 107 11.96 -2.81 17.63
CA GLU A 107 12.31 -4.08 18.27
C GLU A 107 13.56 -4.73 17.63
N VAL A 108 13.63 -4.75 16.29
CA VAL A 108 14.77 -5.33 15.56
C VAL A 108 16.02 -4.47 15.74
N THR A 109 15.89 -3.13 15.72
CA THR A 109 17.01 -2.22 15.93
C THR A 109 17.63 -2.42 17.31
N GLU A 110 16.81 -2.43 18.36
CA GLU A 110 17.28 -2.67 19.74
C GLU A 110 17.97 -4.04 19.83
N LYS A 111 17.39 -5.10 19.23
CA LYS A 111 18.02 -6.43 19.23
C LYS A 111 19.36 -6.48 18.49
N VAL A 112 19.47 -5.83 17.34
CA VAL A 112 20.66 -5.96 16.47
C VAL A 112 21.77 -5.00 16.88
N PHE A 113 21.44 -3.79 17.31
CA PHE A 113 22.42 -2.72 17.53
C PHE A 113 22.74 -2.47 19.00
N ASP A 114 21.92 -2.96 19.94
CA ASP A 114 22.24 -2.89 21.37
C ASP A 114 22.98 -4.16 21.85
N GLU A 115 23.21 -5.14 20.97
CA GLU A 115 24.09 -6.28 21.27
C GLU A 115 25.53 -5.79 21.51
N PRO A 116 26.19 -6.23 22.60
CA PRO A 116 27.54 -5.82 22.93
C PRO A 116 28.52 -6.25 21.83
N VAL A 117 29.49 -5.38 21.55
CA VAL A 117 30.54 -5.66 20.57
C VAL A 117 31.71 -6.33 21.29
N ASP A 118 31.68 -7.66 21.38
CA ASP A 118 32.55 -8.47 22.24
C ASP A 118 34.07 -8.32 22.00
N PHE A 119 34.48 -7.83 20.82
CA PHE A 119 35.89 -7.62 20.50
C PHE A 119 36.42 -6.22 20.85
N ILE A 120 35.56 -5.32 21.35
CA ILE A 120 35.94 -3.99 21.81
C ILE A 120 35.82 -3.96 23.33
N SER A 121 36.97 -4.07 24.02
CA SER A 121 37.07 -3.81 25.45
C SER A 121 37.68 -2.43 25.70
N PHE A 122 37.08 -1.66 26.59
CA PHE A 122 37.76 -0.51 27.17
C PHE A 122 38.58 -1.01 28.35
N GLU A 123 39.90 -1.11 28.18
CA GLU A 123 40.82 -1.32 29.31
C GLU A 123 40.74 -0.10 30.24
N GLU A 124 40.49 -0.33 31.53
CA GLU A 124 40.62 0.68 32.60
C GLU A 124 42.09 1.04 32.86
#